data_AF-A0A6A7ZN71-F1
#
_entry.id   AF-A0A6A7ZN71-F1
#
_cell.length_a   1.000
_cell.length_b   1.000
_cell.length_c   1.000
_cell.angle_alpha   90.00
_cell.angle_beta   90.00
_cell.angle_gamma   90.00
#
_symmetry.space_group_name_H-M   'P 1'
#
loop_
_entity.id
_entity.type
_entity.pdbx_description
1 polymer ?
#
loop_
_entity_poly.entity_id
_entity_poly.type
_entity_poly.pdbx_seq_one_letter_code
_entity_poly.pdbx_strand_id
1 'polypeptide(L)'
;MIYFGKKPTALSLEEKALLIALPQAPESRRPDRSIQAALTGRNQVLRRLVKLGVIGAGAATRAASTSVAVRGNRFFQRAPHLLHRLYRRPNQAPDEAIQTLLDRQLQEKLELLTAQAITMWDVGVNIATIVIRNSDGAVVGYVGSAALESKERQGFVDNVRSTRSPGSALKPFIFAMAFERLLVHPDTIVADQEIDLAGYRPENADGRFDGDISVRQALVLSKNTVPVMLLNEIGVRDFLSRFRSVGTPLRLPTSEGGAGLAVALGGVGISLEELTWFFSALANEGELRRLRYTATDRPVSLGQLFSPPAANAVADILADAPPPIGHARLQAVNGSRRVAYKTGTSYGFRDAWAVGFDRTHTIGVWIGRPDGAPHLGAYGVTAAAPILFEIFQQMPAPPFGVVSSELSSGALRSPRELPNRLKRFGPPPATDTRQPLNIAFPKNGSLISAPRAGDRGALVPLRISGGRPPYRWHILGVETLPERRREHVAHIDGNGVIDIKVVDAEGNTDKISFWLEPNDH
;
A
#
# COMPACT_ATOMS: atom_id res chain seq x y z
N MET A 1 36.46 4.69 -22.90
CA MET A 1 35.08 4.99 -22.43
C MET A 1 35.03 5.84 -21.16
N ILE A 2 35.74 5.49 -20.08
CA ILE A 2 35.64 6.17 -18.77
C ILE A 2 35.87 7.69 -18.88
N TYR A 3 37.04 8.12 -19.37
CA TYR A 3 37.39 9.55 -19.39
C TYR A 3 36.80 10.34 -20.57
N PHE A 4 36.47 9.70 -21.69
CA PHE A 4 36.12 10.41 -22.93
C PHE A 4 34.81 9.96 -23.58
N GLY A 5 34.16 8.91 -23.10
CA GLY A 5 32.98 8.32 -23.76
C GLY A 5 33.26 7.68 -25.12
N LYS A 6 34.53 7.57 -25.53
CA LYS A 6 34.96 7.07 -26.84
C LYS A 6 35.49 5.63 -26.77
N LYS A 7 35.37 4.91 -27.89
CA LYS A 7 36.10 3.65 -28.16
C LYS A 7 37.60 3.98 -28.41
N PRO A 8 38.55 3.07 -28.14
CA PRO A 8 39.98 3.33 -28.31
C PRO A 8 40.36 3.84 -29.71
N THR A 9 39.70 3.34 -30.75
CA THR A 9 39.91 3.74 -32.14
C THR A 9 39.48 5.16 -32.45
N ALA A 10 38.52 5.71 -31.70
CA ALA A 10 37.97 7.06 -31.90
C ALA A 10 38.70 8.15 -31.09
N LEU A 11 39.76 7.79 -30.35
CA LEU A 11 40.51 8.75 -29.53
C LEU A 11 41.44 9.61 -30.41
N SER A 12 41.47 10.91 -30.11
CA SER A 12 42.44 11.83 -30.69
C SER A 12 43.86 11.59 -30.14
N LEU A 13 44.86 12.23 -30.74
CA LEU A 13 46.26 12.04 -30.35
C LEU A 13 46.52 12.49 -28.91
N GLU A 14 45.99 13.65 -28.51
CA GLU A 14 46.09 14.19 -27.16
C GLU A 14 45.38 13.33 -26.12
N GLU A 15 44.23 12.73 -26.47
CA GLU A 15 43.51 11.80 -25.60
C GLU A 15 44.29 10.48 -25.43
N LYS A 16 44.85 9.94 -26.52
CA LYS A 16 45.72 8.74 -26.49
C LYS A 16 46.95 8.99 -25.62
N ALA A 17 47.66 10.09 -25.85
CA ALA A 17 48.86 10.45 -25.10
C ALA A 17 48.57 10.64 -23.61
N LEU A 18 47.41 11.20 -23.26
CA LEU A 18 46.99 11.33 -21.88
C LEU A 18 46.76 9.96 -21.23
N LEU A 19 46.03 9.04 -21.89
CA LEU A 19 45.80 7.69 -21.36
C LEU A 19 47.09 6.88 -21.21
N ILE A 20 48.03 7.02 -22.14
CA ILE A 20 49.36 6.38 -22.06
C ILE A 20 50.16 6.89 -20.85
N ALA A 21 49.95 8.13 -20.42
CA ALA A 21 50.67 8.70 -19.29
C ALA A 21 50.16 8.22 -17.91
N LEU A 22 48.96 7.64 -17.84
CA LEU A 22 48.31 7.27 -16.58
C LEU A 22 48.97 6.09 -15.85
N PRO A 23 49.33 4.95 -16.48
CA PRO A 23 49.79 3.76 -15.76
C PRO A 23 51.04 3.96 -14.91
N GLN A 24 51.91 4.92 -15.26
CA GLN A 24 53.11 5.24 -14.46
C GLN A 24 52.78 5.92 -13.13
N ALA A 25 51.65 6.61 -13.03
CA ALA A 25 51.26 7.33 -11.83
C ALA A 25 49.73 7.44 -11.78
N PRO A 26 49.02 6.31 -11.61
CA PRO A 26 47.60 6.20 -11.91
C PRO A 26 46.72 7.00 -10.96
N GLU A 27 47.18 7.32 -9.74
CA GLU A 27 46.46 8.19 -8.79
C GLU A 27 46.79 9.67 -8.96
N SER A 28 48.09 10.04 -9.01
CA SER A 28 48.49 11.45 -9.07
C SER A 28 48.29 12.09 -10.45
N ARG A 29 48.17 11.29 -11.52
CA ARG A 29 47.83 11.76 -12.88
C ARG A 29 46.36 11.53 -13.23
N ARG A 30 45.50 11.22 -12.26
CA ARG A 30 44.05 11.08 -12.52
C ARG A 30 43.50 12.37 -13.13
N PRO A 31 43.03 12.36 -14.38
CA PRO A 31 42.64 13.59 -15.06
C PRO A 31 41.34 14.21 -14.48
N ASP A 32 40.55 13.42 -13.74
CA ASP A 32 39.36 13.86 -13.01
C ASP A 32 39.68 14.49 -11.63
N ARG A 33 40.87 14.26 -11.08
CA ARG A 33 41.31 14.81 -9.78
C ARG A 33 42.43 15.85 -9.92
N SER A 34 43.32 15.67 -10.89
CA SER A 34 44.57 16.40 -11.04
C SER A 34 44.87 16.62 -12.52
N ILE A 35 44.03 17.42 -13.18
CA ILE A 35 44.12 17.67 -14.63
C ILE A 35 45.51 18.19 -15.05
N GLN A 36 46.14 19.07 -14.26
CA GLN A 36 47.46 19.62 -14.59
C GLN A 36 48.56 18.56 -14.58
N ALA A 37 48.54 17.63 -13.62
CA ALA A 37 49.48 16.50 -13.57
C ALA A 37 49.25 15.55 -14.76
N ALA A 38 48.00 15.31 -15.13
CA ALA A 38 47.64 14.51 -16.31
C ALA A 38 48.14 15.15 -17.61
N LEU A 39 47.95 16.46 -17.78
CA LEU A 39 48.43 17.21 -18.96
C LEU A 39 49.96 17.26 -19.04
N THR A 40 50.63 17.36 -17.90
CA THR A 40 52.10 17.27 -17.83
C THR A 40 52.58 15.90 -18.29
N GLY A 41 51.95 14.82 -17.81
CA GLY A 41 52.23 13.45 -18.24
C GLY A 41 51.97 13.26 -19.74
N ARG A 42 50.84 13.73 -20.26
CA ARG A 42 50.52 13.74 -21.69
C ARG A 42 51.63 14.40 -22.51
N ASN A 43 52.09 15.58 -22.10
CA ASN A 43 53.12 16.33 -22.81
C ASN A 43 54.48 15.64 -22.79
N GLN A 44 54.79 14.87 -21.74
CA GLN A 44 55.97 13.99 -21.72
C GLN A 44 55.85 12.85 -22.74
N VAL A 45 54.68 12.20 -22.82
CA VAL A 45 54.40 11.16 -23.81
C VAL A 45 54.52 11.71 -25.24
N LEU A 46 53.91 12.86 -25.53
CA LEU A 46 53.98 13.49 -26.86
C LEU A 46 55.44 13.77 -27.27
N ARG A 47 56.26 14.33 -26.37
CA ARG A 47 57.69 14.54 -26.62
C ARG A 47 58.45 13.25 -26.88
N ARG A 48 58.10 12.16 -26.19
CA ARG A 48 58.72 10.85 -26.40
C ARG A 48 58.33 10.25 -27.75
N LEU A 49 57.07 10.38 -28.17
CA LEU A 49 56.59 9.90 -29.46
C LEU A 49 57.26 10.61 -30.64
N VAL A 50 57.55 11.92 -30.51
CA VAL A 50 58.36 12.65 -31.51
C VAL A 50 59.78 12.10 -31.58
N LYS A 51 60.44 11.90 -30.43
CA LYS A 51 61.82 11.34 -30.39
C LYS A 51 61.92 9.94 -31.00
N LEU A 52 60.84 9.15 -30.93
CA LEU A 52 60.75 7.81 -31.50
C LEU A 52 60.29 7.80 -32.98
N GLY A 53 60.03 8.97 -33.58
CA GLY A 53 59.58 9.08 -34.97
C GLY A 53 58.14 8.63 -35.22
N VAL A 54 57.34 8.41 -34.17
CA VAL A 54 55.95 7.92 -34.30
C VAL A 54 55.00 9.03 -34.76
N ILE A 55 55.26 10.27 -34.36
CA ILE A 55 54.49 11.46 -34.75
C ILE A 55 55.43 12.60 -35.12
N GLY A 56 54.99 13.49 -36.01
CA GLY A 56 55.73 14.71 -36.34
C GLY A 56 55.66 15.78 -35.24
N ALA A 57 56.69 16.64 -35.15
CA ALA A 57 56.77 17.71 -34.15
C ALA A 57 55.57 18.67 -34.19
N GLY A 58 55.10 19.05 -35.38
CA GLY A 58 53.92 19.92 -35.52
C GLY A 58 52.63 19.30 -34.98
N ALA A 59 52.46 17.98 -35.12
CA ALA A 59 51.30 17.28 -34.56
C ALA A 59 51.38 17.23 -33.02
N ALA A 60 52.58 17.00 -32.47
CA ALA A 60 52.80 17.00 -31.02
C ALA A 60 52.54 18.38 -30.40
N THR A 61 53.00 19.47 -31.04
CA THR A 61 52.74 20.84 -30.56
C THR A 61 51.25 21.14 -30.53
N ARG A 62 50.52 20.80 -31.60
CA ARG A 62 49.05 20.97 -31.64
C ARG A 62 48.37 20.17 -30.53
N ALA A 63 48.69 18.88 -30.41
CA ALA A 63 48.11 18.01 -29.38
C ALA A 63 48.43 18.50 -27.94
N ALA A 64 49.60 19.09 -27.71
CA ALA A 64 49.95 19.66 -26.41
C ALA A 64 49.18 20.95 -26.09
N SER A 65 48.83 21.75 -27.10
CA SER A 65 48.00 22.95 -26.91
C SER A 65 46.50 22.66 -26.81
N THR A 66 46.03 21.52 -27.31
CA THR A 66 44.60 21.15 -27.26
C THR A 66 44.16 20.92 -25.82
N SER A 67 43.08 21.57 -25.42
CA SER A 67 42.41 21.30 -24.15
C SER A 67 41.69 19.94 -24.22
N VAL A 68 41.79 19.16 -23.15
CA VAL A 68 41.18 17.83 -23.09
C VAL A 68 39.99 17.88 -22.15
N ALA A 69 38.78 17.75 -22.71
CA ALA A 69 37.56 17.66 -21.92
C ALA A 69 37.44 16.26 -21.33
N VAL A 70 37.84 16.13 -20.07
CA VAL A 70 37.77 14.87 -19.33
C VAL A 70 36.39 14.78 -18.70
N ARG A 71 35.65 13.72 -19.01
CA ARG A 71 34.45 13.36 -18.26
C ARG A 71 34.90 13.05 -16.84
N GLY A 72 34.44 13.85 -15.87
CA GLY A 72 34.63 13.54 -14.46
C GLY A 72 34.15 12.12 -14.18
N ASN A 73 34.73 11.47 -13.16
CA ASN A 73 34.46 10.08 -12.79
C ASN A 73 33.05 9.91 -12.17
N ARG A 74 32.02 10.33 -12.90
CA ARG A 74 30.67 9.85 -12.73
C ARG A 74 30.64 8.56 -13.51
N PHE A 75 31.01 7.45 -12.86
CA PHE A 75 30.52 6.16 -13.28
C PHE A 75 29.06 6.36 -13.66
N PHE A 76 28.65 5.95 -14.85
CA PHE A 76 27.27 6.06 -15.31
C PHE A 76 26.40 5.14 -14.44
N GLN A 77 26.15 5.54 -13.20
CA GLN A 77 25.46 4.76 -12.19
C GLN A 77 23.99 5.02 -12.36
N ARG A 78 23.44 4.54 -13.49
CA ARG A 78 21.99 4.36 -13.61
C ARG A 78 21.60 3.21 -12.69
N ALA A 79 20.52 3.38 -11.93
CA ALA A 79 20.01 2.40 -10.99
C ALA A 79 21.09 1.74 -10.09
N PRO A 80 21.91 2.53 -9.35
CA PRO A 80 23.05 2.03 -8.57
C PRO A 80 22.65 0.97 -7.52
N HIS A 81 21.51 1.14 -6.87
CA HIS A 81 20.99 0.19 -5.90
C HIS A 81 20.60 -1.15 -6.54
N LEU A 82 19.98 -1.11 -7.72
CA LEU A 82 19.67 -2.34 -8.45
C LEU A 82 20.96 -3.01 -8.94
N LEU A 83 21.92 -2.25 -9.45
CA LEU A 83 23.24 -2.77 -9.84
C LEU A 83 23.90 -3.50 -8.66
N HIS A 84 23.96 -2.87 -7.48
CA HIS A 84 24.54 -3.47 -6.28
C HIS A 84 23.82 -4.75 -5.86
N ARG A 85 22.48 -4.76 -5.93
CA ARG A 85 21.65 -5.94 -5.65
C ARG A 85 21.95 -7.09 -6.61
N LEU A 86 22.02 -6.81 -7.91
CA LEU A 86 22.26 -7.83 -8.93
C LEU A 86 23.69 -8.37 -8.84
N TYR A 87 24.68 -7.49 -8.63
CA TYR A 87 26.08 -7.88 -8.46
C TYR A 87 26.31 -8.79 -7.25
N ARG A 88 25.51 -8.65 -6.18
CA ARG A 88 25.57 -9.47 -4.97
C ARG A 88 24.72 -10.75 -5.04
N ARG A 89 24.11 -11.08 -6.18
CA ARG A 89 23.34 -12.33 -6.30
C ARG A 89 24.27 -13.53 -6.11
N PRO A 90 23.88 -14.54 -5.32
CA PRO A 90 24.65 -15.77 -5.19
C PRO A 90 24.73 -16.47 -6.57
N ASN A 91 25.87 -17.13 -6.82
CA ASN A 91 26.19 -17.84 -8.08
C ASN A 91 26.37 -16.96 -9.33
N GLN A 92 26.53 -15.64 -9.17
CA GLN A 92 26.94 -14.75 -10.25
C GLN A 92 28.43 -14.96 -10.55
N ALA A 93 28.79 -15.37 -11.77
CA ALA A 93 30.21 -15.42 -12.14
C ALA A 93 30.76 -13.98 -12.26
N PRO A 94 32.03 -13.72 -11.85
CA PRO A 94 32.60 -12.36 -11.86
C PRO A 94 32.54 -11.63 -13.20
N ASP A 95 32.54 -12.38 -14.32
CA ASP A 95 32.56 -11.86 -15.69
C ASP A 95 31.23 -12.03 -16.44
N GLU A 96 30.15 -12.45 -15.76
CA GLU A 96 28.86 -12.64 -16.41
C GLU A 96 28.16 -11.29 -16.67
N ALA A 97 27.84 -11.04 -17.94
CA ALA A 97 27.07 -9.86 -18.31
C ALA A 97 25.62 -9.97 -17.82
N ILE A 98 25.20 -9.04 -16.97
CA ILE A 98 23.81 -8.97 -16.47
C ILE A 98 22.98 -8.06 -17.37
N GLN A 99 22.12 -8.67 -18.18
CA GLN A 99 21.12 -7.91 -18.96
C GLN A 99 19.89 -7.66 -18.09
N THR A 100 19.69 -6.41 -17.66
CA THR A 100 18.50 -5.99 -16.90
C THR A 100 17.29 -5.78 -17.81
N LEU A 101 16.10 -5.67 -17.20
CA LEU A 101 14.86 -5.32 -17.89
C LEU A 101 14.52 -3.82 -17.80
N LEU A 102 15.44 -2.99 -17.31
CA LEU A 102 15.23 -1.54 -17.20
C LEU A 102 15.02 -0.93 -18.59
N ASP A 103 13.96 -0.14 -18.73
CA ASP A 103 13.82 0.74 -19.88
C ASP A 103 14.76 1.94 -19.67
N ARG A 104 15.72 2.10 -20.58
CA ARG A 104 16.73 3.15 -20.46
C ARG A 104 16.08 4.54 -20.40
N GLN A 105 15.17 4.86 -21.32
CA GLN A 105 14.61 6.21 -21.41
C GLN A 105 13.77 6.54 -20.19
N LEU A 106 12.95 5.60 -19.73
CA LEU A 106 12.19 5.72 -18.50
C LEU A 106 13.13 5.91 -17.30
N GLN A 107 14.15 5.07 -17.14
CA GLN A 107 15.09 5.15 -16.03
C GLN A 107 15.78 6.53 -15.96
N GLU A 108 16.20 7.09 -17.10
CA GLU A 108 16.81 8.42 -17.15
C GLU A 108 15.85 9.51 -16.68
N LYS A 109 14.58 9.41 -17.06
CA LYS A 109 13.52 10.33 -16.63
C LYS A 109 13.19 10.17 -15.15
N LEU A 110 13.11 8.95 -14.63
CA LEU A 110 12.85 8.68 -13.20
C LEU A 110 13.93 9.29 -12.31
N GLU A 111 15.19 9.08 -12.66
CA GLU A 111 16.32 9.64 -11.90
C GLU A 111 16.32 11.17 -11.95
N LEU A 112 16.04 11.78 -13.11
CA LEU A 112 15.95 13.23 -13.24
C LEU A 112 14.80 13.80 -12.40
N LEU A 113 13.61 13.22 -12.53
CA LEU A 113 12.39 13.65 -11.87
C LEU A 113 12.51 13.55 -10.34
N THR A 114 13.02 12.42 -9.84
CA THR A 114 13.23 12.25 -8.40
C THR A 114 14.35 13.14 -7.86
N ALA A 115 15.43 13.36 -8.63
CA ALA A 115 16.51 14.29 -8.26
C ALA A 115 16.06 15.76 -8.26
N GLN A 116 15.06 16.14 -9.06
CA GLN A 116 14.44 17.47 -8.99
C GLN A 116 13.48 17.57 -7.81
N ALA A 117 12.58 16.59 -7.66
CA ALA A 117 11.57 16.58 -6.61
C ALA A 117 12.17 16.61 -5.20
N ILE A 118 13.29 15.93 -4.98
CA ILE A 118 13.96 15.89 -3.66
C ILE A 118 14.52 17.25 -3.20
N THR A 119 14.73 18.20 -4.11
CA THR A 119 15.26 19.54 -3.77
C THR A 119 14.25 20.40 -3.01
N MET A 120 12.96 20.11 -3.12
CA MET A 120 11.89 20.78 -2.37
C MET A 120 11.79 20.32 -0.92
N TRP A 121 12.57 19.31 -0.53
CA TRP A 121 12.50 18.67 0.79
C TRP A 121 13.78 18.86 1.60
N ASP A 122 13.62 18.86 2.92
CA ASP A 122 14.71 18.95 3.90
C ASP A 122 15.83 17.95 3.60
N VAL A 123 17.05 18.30 4.02
CA VAL A 123 18.30 17.58 3.70
C VAL A 123 18.35 16.13 4.22
N GLY A 124 17.43 15.70 5.08
CA GLY A 124 17.34 14.29 5.52
C GLY A 124 16.31 13.43 4.78
N VAL A 125 15.47 14.05 3.94
CA VAL A 125 14.40 13.34 3.19
C VAL A 125 14.98 12.66 1.96
N ASN A 126 14.40 11.52 1.58
CA ASN A 126 14.78 10.76 0.42
C ASN A 126 13.53 10.31 -0.35
N ILE A 127 13.73 9.97 -1.62
CA ILE A 127 12.67 9.52 -2.53
C ILE A 127 13.11 8.21 -3.17
N ALA A 128 12.20 7.25 -3.23
CA ALA A 128 12.39 6.00 -3.95
C ALA A 128 11.20 5.71 -4.87
N THR A 129 11.47 5.06 -6.00
CA THR A 129 10.43 4.63 -6.93
C THR A 129 10.78 3.32 -7.62
N ILE A 130 9.76 2.53 -7.90
CA ILE A 130 9.86 1.29 -8.68
C ILE A 130 8.72 1.23 -9.69
N VAL A 131 9.01 0.80 -10.91
CA VAL A 131 8.02 0.63 -11.99
C VAL A 131 8.02 -0.82 -12.45
N ILE A 132 6.84 -1.44 -12.38
CA ILE A 132 6.60 -2.83 -12.77
C ILE A 132 5.72 -2.82 -14.03
N ARG A 133 6.07 -3.64 -15.01
CA ARG A 133 5.21 -3.95 -16.16
C ARG A 133 4.28 -5.10 -15.80
N ASN A 134 2.97 -4.86 -15.91
CA ASN A 134 1.94 -5.76 -15.40
C ASN A 134 1.87 -7.07 -16.20
N SER A 135 2.15 -7.00 -17.50
CA SER A 135 2.07 -8.15 -18.41
C SER A 135 3.08 -9.26 -18.15
N ASP A 136 4.13 -9.04 -17.37
CA ASP A 136 5.13 -10.09 -17.11
C ASP A 136 5.90 -9.94 -15.80
N GLY A 137 5.58 -8.95 -14.98
CA GLY A 137 6.28 -8.68 -13.72
C GLY A 137 7.68 -8.08 -13.91
N ALA A 138 8.02 -7.58 -15.11
CA ALA A 138 9.31 -6.96 -15.34
C ALA A 138 9.45 -5.64 -14.58
N VAL A 139 10.54 -5.48 -13.83
CA VAL A 139 10.95 -4.20 -13.24
C VAL A 139 11.66 -3.39 -14.31
N VAL A 140 10.97 -2.37 -14.80
CA VAL A 140 11.41 -1.52 -15.94
C VAL A 140 11.95 -0.16 -15.49
N GLY A 141 11.79 0.19 -14.22
CA GLY A 141 12.35 1.39 -13.61
C GLY A 141 12.64 1.17 -12.13
N TYR A 142 13.77 1.67 -11.63
CA TYR A 142 14.22 1.45 -10.25
C TYR A 142 15.10 2.59 -9.74
N VAL A 143 14.64 3.28 -8.70
CA VAL A 143 15.41 4.31 -7.97
C VAL A 143 15.31 4.01 -6.48
N GLY A 144 16.40 3.47 -5.90
CA GLY A 144 16.49 3.16 -4.46
C GLY A 144 16.67 4.40 -3.59
N SER A 145 17.25 5.46 -4.16
CA SER A 145 17.37 6.79 -3.58
C SER A 145 17.58 7.81 -4.69
N ALA A 146 16.94 8.98 -4.55
CA ALA A 146 17.10 10.11 -5.45
C ALA A 146 18.39 10.93 -5.23
N ALA A 147 19.17 10.64 -4.17
CA ALA A 147 20.35 11.40 -3.81
C ALA A 147 21.52 10.49 -3.38
N LEU A 148 21.95 9.61 -4.29
CA LEU A 148 23.00 8.60 -4.04
C LEU A 148 24.25 9.15 -3.33
N GLU A 149 24.72 10.33 -3.76
CA GLU A 149 25.96 10.94 -3.27
C GLU A 149 25.80 11.70 -1.92
N SER A 150 24.58 11.91 -1.44
CA SER A 150 24.35 12.64 -0.18
C SER A 150 24.44 11.69 1.02
N LYS A 151 25.36 11.99 1.95
CA LYS A 151 25.47 11.27 3.22
C LYS A 151 24.33 11.64 4.16
N GLU A 152 23.92 12.89 4.15
CA GLU A 152 22.86 13.46 4.99
C GLU A 152 21.50 12.82 4.68
N ARG A 153 21.22 12.59 3.38
CA ARG A 153 20.03 11.86 2.91
C ARG A 153 20.20 10.34 2.96
N GLN A 154 21.36 9.84 3.41
CA GLN A 154 21.73 8.42 3.39
C GLN A 154 21.50 7.76 2.02
N GLY A 155 22.04 8.37 0.97
CA GLY A 155 21.81 7.99 -0.43
C GLY A 155 22.14 6.53 -0.79
N PHE A 156 23.02 5.88 -0.02
CA PHE A 156 23.36 4.47 -0.22
C PHE A 156 22.29 3.48 0.28
N VAL A 157 21.31 3.93 1.07
CA VAL A 157 20.20 3.09 1.52
C VAL A 157 19.23 2.85 0.37
N ASP A 158 18.98 1.57 0.06
CA ASP A 158 17.99 1.17 -0.94
C ASP A 158 16.58 1.21 -0.33
N ASN A 159 15.92 2.36 -0.41
CA ASN A 159 14.60 2.56 0.18
C ASN A 159 13.48 1.83 -0.55
N VAL A 160 13.73 1.28 -1.75
CA VAL A 160 12.77 0.37 -2.40
C VAL A 160 12.58 -0.92 -1.59
N ARG A 161 13.64 -1.36 -0.88
CA ARG A 161 13.67 -2.61 -0.10
C ARG A 161 13.56 -2.40 1.42
N SER A 162 13.66 -1.16 1.88
CA SER A 162 13.53 -0.81 3.29
C SER A 162 12.14 -1.17 3.82
N THR A 163 12.08 -1.94 4.90
CA THR A 163 10.81 -2.26 5.58
C THR A 163 10.30 -1.05 6.34
N ARG A 164 9.04 -0.69 6.10
CA ARG A 164 8.38 0.47 6.67
C ARG A 164 6.90 0.20 6.92
N SER A 165 6.24 1.07 7.67
CA SER A 165 4.79 1.00 7.81
C SER A 165 4.12 1.52 6.53
N PRO A 166 3.20 0.75 5.90
CA PRO A 166 2.49 1.19 4.70
C PRO A 166 1.37 2.20 5.01
N GLY A 167 1.01 2.36 6.29
CA GLY A 167 -0.16 3.12 6.70
C GLY A 167 -1.43 2.69 5.95
N SER A 168 -2.18 3.68 5.47
CA SER A 168 -3.41 3.47 4.69
C SER A 168 -3.24 2.82 3.32
N ALA A 169 -2.00 2.62 2.83
CA ALA A 169 -1.79 1.95 1.53
C ALA A 169 -2.17 0.46 1.55
N LEU A 170 -2.34 -0.13 2.74
CA LEU A 170 -2.73 -1.54 2.91
C LEU A 170 -4.25 -1.78 2.77
N LYS A 171 -5.07 -0.73 2.95
CA LYS A 171 -6.53 -0.82 2.96
C LYS A 171 -7.12 -1.51 1.72
N PRO A 172 -6.68 -1.25 0.47
CA PRO A 172 -7.26 -1.88 -0.71
C PRO A 172 -7.32 -3.41 -0.63
N PHE A 173 -6.34 -4.05 0.00
CA PHE A 173 -6.31 -5.50 0.16
C PHE A 173 -7.35 -6.03 1.15
N ILE A 174 -7.68 -5.25 2.18
CA ILE A 174 -8.75 -5.58 3.14
C ILE A 174 -10.10 -5.53 2.43
N PHE A 175 -10.34 -4.47 1.64
CA PHE A 175 -11.54 -4.37 0.82
C PHE A 175 -11.62 -5.49 -0.22
N ALA A 176 -10.51 -5.85 -0.88
CA ALA A 176 -10.46 -6.99 -1.79
C ALA A 176 -10.93 -8.28 -1.09
N MET A 177 -10.35 -8.63 0.06
CA MET A 177 -10.78 -9.83 0.81
C MET A 177 -12.23 -9.75 1.30
N ALA A 178 -12.72 -8.56 1.65
CA ALA A 178 -14.11 -8.38 2.05
C ALA A 178 -15.09 -8.60 0.88
N PHE A 179 -14.73 -8.15 -0.32
CA PHE A 179 -15.48 -8.42 -1.54
C PHE A 179 -15.44 -9.91 -1.92
N GLU A 180 -14.28 -10.57 -1.81
CA GLU A 180 -14.15 -12.02 -2.05
C GLU A 180 -15.08 -12.84 -1.14
N ARG A 181 -15.17 -12.46 0.14
CA ARG A 181 -16.01 -13.14 1.14
C ARG A 181 -17.48 -12.74 1.07
N LEU A 182 -17.85 -11.83 0.15
CA LEU A 182 -19.18 -11.26 0.05
C LEU A 182 -19.66 -10.69 1.40
N LEU A 183 -18.76 -10.08 2.17
CA LEU A 183 -19.11 -9.34 3.39
C LEU A 183 -19.76 -8.00 3.02
N VAL A 184 -19.26 -7.39 1.94
CA VAL A 184 -19.73 -6.11 1.41
C VAL A 184 -19.66 -6.10 -0.11
N HIS A 185 -20.33 -5.13 -0.71
CA HIS A 185 -20.26 -4.69 -2.10
C HIS A 185 -19.79 -3.23 -2.14
N PRO A 186 -19.21 -2.70 -3.23
CA PRO A 186 -18.86 -1.27 -3.33
C PRO A 186 -19.97 -0.30 -2.92
N ASP A 187 -21.23 -0.65 -3.18
CA ASP A 187 -22.41 0.17 -2.85
C ASP A 187 -23.05 -0.16 -1.49
N THR A 188 -22.49 -1.09 -0.72
CA THR A 188 -22.95 -1.36 0.65
C THR A 188 -22.80 -0.11 1.50
N ILE A 189 -23.86 0.26 2.22
CA ILE A 189 -23.82 1.36 3.18
C ILE A 189 -23.17 0.89 4.47
N VAL A 190 -22.24 1.68 5.00
CA VAL A 190 -21.56 1.47 6.27
C VAL A 190 -21.61 2.75 7.07
N ALA A 191 -21.76 2.62 8.39
CA ALA A 191 -21.70 3.75 9.30
C ALA A 191 -20.23 4.06 9.66
N ASP A 192 -19.68 5.14 9.12
CA ASP A 192 -18.44 5.76 9.60
C ASP A 192 -18.75 6.56 10.86
N GLN A 193 -18.59 5.92 12.02
CA GLN A 193 -18.84 6.47 13.35
C GLN A 193 -17.81 5.95 14.35
N GLU A 194 -17.83 6.47 15.58
CA GLU A 194 -16.98 5.93 16.65
C GLU A 194 -17.31 4.46 16.89
N ILE A 195 -16.27 3.63 16.94
CA ILE A 195 -16.36 2.19 17.18
C ILE A 195 -15.44 1.80 18.34
N ASP A 196 -15.87 0.81 19.11
CA ASP A 196 -15.07 0.17 20.15
C ASP A 196 -15.06 -1.34 19.87
N LEU A 197 -13.92 -1.84 19.42
CA LEU A 197 -13.71 -3.26 19.15
C LEU A 197 -12.75 -3.81 20.21
N ALA A 198 -13.32 -4.33 21.30
CA ALA A 198 -12.58 -4.88 22.42
C ALA A 198 -11.53 -3.93 23.01
N GLY A 199 -11.88 -2.64 23.18
CA GLY A 199 -11.02 -1.59 23.71
C GLY A 199 -10.20 -0.85 22.64
N TYR A 200 -10.23 -1.28 21.38
CA TYR A 200 -9.58 -0.57 20.28
C TYR A 200 -10.54 0.43 19.62
N ARG A 201 -10.18 1.72 19.71
CA ARG A 201 -10.96 2.87 19.20
C ARG A 201 -10.16 3.67 18.17
N PRO A 202 -10.20 3.30 16.89
CA PRO A 202 -9.48 4.02 15.85
C PRO A 202 -10.17 5.35 15.51
N GLU A 203 -9.39 6.42 15.39
CA GLU A 203 -9.87 7.71 14.89
C GLU A 203 -9.60 7.86 13.40
N ASN A 204 -10.45 8.61 12.69
CA ASN A 204 -10.18 9.00 11.30
C ASN A 204 -9.09 10.07 11.24
N ALA A 205 -8.34 10.10 10.13
CA ALA A 205 -7.21 11.03 9.96
C ALA A 205 -7.63 12.52 9.96
N ASP A 206 -8.88 12.81 9.59
CA ASP A 206 -9.50 14.14 9.60
C ASP A 206 -10.19 14.46 10.94
N GLY A 207 -10.20 13.51 11.89
CA GLY A 207 -10.89 13.62 13.18
C GLY A 207 -12.42 13.64 13.06
N ARG A 208 -12.99 13.30 11.90
CA ARG A 208 -14.43 13.42 11.63
C ARG A 208 -15.02 12.10 11.16
N PHE A 209 -16.28 11.90 11.54
CA PHE A 209 -17.11 10.77 11.14
C PHE A 209 -18.16 11.26 10.14
N ASP A 210 -18.25 10.63 8.97
CA ASP A 210 -19.18 11.03 7.90
C ASP A 210 -20.55 10.33 7.98
N GLY A 211 -20.76 9.48 8.98
CA GLY A 211 -22.01 8.73 9.15
C GLY A 211 -22.20 7.70 8.03
N ASP A 212 -23.40 7.62 7.49
CA ASP A 212 -23.73 6.62 6.46
C ASP A 212 -23.08 6.96 5.11
N ILE A 213 -22.07 6.18 4.76
CA ILE A 213 -21.36 6.27 3.48
C ILE A 213 -21.33 4.91 2.80
N SER A 214 -21.12 4.89 1.49
CA SER A 214 -20.83 3.65 0.77
C SER A 214 -19.44 3.13 1.07
N VAL A 215 -19.23 1.82 0.95
CA VAL A 215 -17.92 1.17 1.00
C VAL A 215 -16.94 1.76 -0.03
N ARG A 216 -17.44 2.11 -1.24
CA ARG A 216 -16.69 2.87 -2.25
C ARG A 216 -16.18 4.21 -1.70
N GLN A 217 -17.06 5.02 -1.12
CA GLN A 217 -16.68 6.30 -0.52
C GLN A 217 -15.68 6.12 0.63
N ALA A 218 -15.89 5.12 1.50
CA ALA A 218 -14.99 4.84 2.61
C ALA A 218 -13.55 4.57 2.15
N LEU A 219 -13.37 3.81 1.06
CA LEU A 219 -12.04 3.55 0.49
C LEU A 219 -11.47 4.77 -0.23
N VAL A 220 -12.26 5.51 -1.00
CA VAL A 220 -11.83 6.76 -1.69
C VAL A 220 -11.37 7.82 -0.69
N LEU A 221 -12.18 8.07 0.34
CA LEU A 221 -11.87 8.99 1.44
C LEU A 221 -10.85 8.41 2.43
N SER A 222 -10.50 7.14 2.28
CA SER A 222 -9.52 6.44 3.11
C SER A 222 -9.88 6.50 4.61
N LYS A 223 -11.15 6.30 4.97
CA LYS A 223 -11.64 6.23 6.36
C LYS A 223 -11.00 5.06 7.13
N ASN A 224 -10.77 5.23 8.43
CA ASN A 224 -10.05 4.26 9.27
C ASN A 224 -10.98 3.23 9.90
N THR A 225 -12.19 3.63 10.28
CA THR A 225 -13.21 2.78 10.93
C THR A 225 -13.60 1.57 10.09
N VAL A 226 -13.97 1.80 8.82
CA VAL A 226 -14.47 0.77 7.89
C VAL A 226 -13.48 -0.37 7.65
N PRO A 227 -12.21 -0.15 7.23
CA PRO A 227 -11.27 -1.25 7.05
C PRO A 227 -10.95 -1.97 8.37
N VAL A 228 -11.03 -1.31 9.52
CA VAL A 228 -10.87 -1.96 10.83
C VAL A 228 -12.02 -2.92 11.11
N MET A 229 -13.27 -2.50 10.89
CA MET A 229 -14.45 -3.37 11.00
C MET A 229 -14.39 -4.55 10.03
N LEU A 230 -14.02 -4.30 8.76
CA LEU A 230 -13.86 -5.37 7.77
C LEU A 230 -12.76 -6.35 8.18
N LEU A 231 -11.63 -5.87 8.70
CA LEU A 231 -10.55 -6.73 9.16
C LEU A 231 -10.95 -7.57 10.38
N ASN A 232 -11.81 -7.04 11.26
CA ASN A 232 -12.37 -7.80 12.38
C ASN A 232 -13.18 -9.01 11.88
N GLU A 233 -14.03 -8.82 10.87
CA GLU A 233 -14.81 -9.90 10.26
C GLU A 233 -13.97 -10.85 9.39
N ILE A 234 -12.93 -10.35 8.71
CA ILE A 234 -12.00 -11.18 7.94
C ILE A 234 -11.12 -12.03 8.87
N GLY A 235 -10.74 -11.47 10.01
CA GLY A 235 -9.73 -12.03 10.90
C GLY A 235 -8.30 -11.67 10.47
N VAL A 236 -7.53 -11.13 11.41
CA VAL A 236 -6.14 -10.69 11.17
C VAL A 236 -5.25 -11.84 10.69
N ARG A 237 -5.43 -13.04 11.26
CA ARG A 237 -4.65 -14.24 10.88
C ARG A 237 -4.83 -14.59 9.41
N ASP A 238 -6.06 -14.56 8.91
CA ASP A 238 -6.38 -14.91 7.52
C ASP A 238 -5.83 -13.87 6.56
N PHE A 239 -5.97 -12.59 6.91
CA PHE A 239 -5.38 -11.48 6.17
C PHE A 239 -3.85 -11.63 6.04
N LEU A 240 -3.15 -11.92 7.15
CA LEU A 240 -1.70 -12.17 7.12
C LEU A 240 -1.33 -13.46 6.38
N SER A 241 -2.17 -14.49 6.47
CA SER A 241 -1.96 -15.76 5.77
C SER A 241 -2.02 -15.59 4.24
N ARG A 242 -2.83 -14.64 3.75
CA ARG A 242 -2.92 -14.33 2.32
C ARG A 242 -1.55 -13.99 1.72
N PHE A 243 -0.81 -13.07 2.33
CA PHE A 243 0.51 -12.66 1.82
C PHE A 243 1.61 -13.69 2.10
N ARG A 244 1.49 -14.46 3.20
CA ARG A 244 2.36 -15.62 3.45
C ARG A 244 2.28 -16.67 2.36
N SER A 245 1.08 -16.91 1.81
CA SER A 245 0.86 -17.95 0.80
C SER A 245 1.65 -17.73 -0.50
N VAL A 246 1.98 -16.47 -0.82
CA VAL A 246 2.77 -16.10 -2.00
C VAL A 246 4.26 -15.89 -1.70
N GLY A 247 4.71 -16.30 -0.50
CA GLY A 247 6.13 -16.28 -0.11
C GLY A 247 6.63 -14.93 0.41
N THR A 248 5.75 -13.97 0.72
CA THR A 248 6.13 -12.63 1.18
C THR A 248 5.28 -12.20 2.37
N PRO A 249 5.61 -12.67 3.59
CA PRO A 249 4.90 -12.28 4.81
C PRO A 249 5.01 -10.77 5.07
N LEU A 250 3.88 -10.15 5.47
CA LEU A 250 3.90 -8.87 6.16
C LEU A 250 4.63 -9.03 7.49
N ARG A 251 5.52 -8.08 7.80
CA ARG A 251 6.40 -8.17 8.98
C ARG A 251 5.68 -7.59 10.19
N LEU A 252 5.48 -8.38 11.23
CA LEU A 252 4.89 -7.88 12.47
C LEU A 252 5.97 -7.26 13.36
N PRO A 253 5.63 -6.23 14.16
CA PRO A 253 6.49 -5.77 15.23
C PRO A 253 6.81 -6.92 16.19
N THR A 254 8.00 -6.92 16.78
CA THR A 254 8.46 -7.95 17.73
C THR A 254 7.81 -7.87 19.12
N SER A 255 6.89 -6.91 19.35
CA SER A 255 6.25 -6.73 20.66
C SER A 255 5.25 -7.84 21.00
N GLU A 256 5.14 -8.18 22.28
CA GLU A 256 4.47 -9.36 22.85
C GLU A 256 2.95 -9.45 22.60
N GLY A 257 2.32 -8.43 22.02
CA GLY A 257 0.86 -8.34 21.83
C GLY A 257 0.27 -9.05 20.59
N GLY A 258 1.09 -9.66 19.74
CA GLY A 258 0.61 -10.30 18.51
C GLY A 258 0.01 -9.33 17.48
N ALA A 259 -0.57 -9.86 16.41
CA ALA A 259 -1.18 -9.07 15.34
C ALA A 259 -2.62 -8.66 15.70
N GLY A 260 -2.83 -7.40 16.08
CA GLY A 260 -4.14 -6.83 16.36
C GLY A 260 -4.77 -6.10 15.15
N LEU A 261 -5.94 -5.48 15.37
CA LEU A 261 -6.66 -4.71 14.35
C LEU A 261 -5.90 -3.49 13.82
N ALA A 262 -4.86 -3.04 14.53
CA ALA A 262 -3.94 -2.00 14.07
C ALA A 262 -3.26 -2.33 12.72
N VAL A 263 -3.21 -3.62 12.33
CA VAL A 263 -2.81 -4.05 10.98
C VAL A 263 -3.60 -3.30 9.89
N ALA A 264 -4.89 -3.04 10.11
CA ALA A 264 -5.74 -2.32 9.14
C ALA A 264 -5.24 -0.90 8.82
N LEU A 265 -4.52 -0.29 9.76
CA LEU A 265 -3.99 1.07 9.66
C LEU A 265 -2.46 1.09 9.44
N GLY A 266 -1.87 -0.06 9.08
CA GLY A 266 -0.46 -0.16 8.77
C GLY A 266 0.43 -0.51 9.96
N GLY A 267 -0.10 -1.15 11.00
CA GLY A 267 0.66 -1.76 12.11
C GLY A 267 1.55 -2.96 11.71
N VAL A 268 2.05 -2.97 10.48
CA VAL A 268 2.90 -3.99 9.87
C VAL A 268 4.04 -3.32 9.09
N GLY A 269 5.12 -4.04 8.87
CA GLY A 269 6.21 -3.67 7.98
C GLY A 269 6.09 -4.30 6.60
N ILE A 270 6.29 -3.49 5.56
CA ILE A 270 6.40 -3.90 4.16
C ILE A 270 7.38 -2.98 3.43
N SER A 271 8.04 -3.47 2.38
CA SER A 271 8.87 -2.63 1.51
C SER A 271 8.06 -2.02 0.35
N LEU A 272 8.61 -0.97 -0.29
CA LEU A 272 8.00 -0.38 -1.49
C LEU A 272 7.83 -1.43 -2.60
N GLU A 273 8.84 -2.28 -2.77
CA GLU A 273 8.84 -3.37 -3.74
C GLU A 273 7.66 -4.32 -3.53
N GLU A 274 7.51 -4.85 -2.31
CA GLU A 274 6.46 -5.81 -1.97
C GLU A 274 5.06 -5.16 -2.10
N LEU A 275 4.91 -3.92 -1.63
CA LEU A 275 3.64 -3.19 -1.74
C LEU A 275 3.26 -2.95 -3.21
N THR A 276 4.19 -2.45 -4.03
CA THR A 276 3.96 -2.20 -5.46
C THR A 276 3.67 -3.49 -6.20
N TRP A 277 4.37 -4.57 -5.83
CA TRP A 277 4.13 -5.90 -6.37
C TRP A 277 2.72 -6.42 -6.06
N PHE A 278 2.23 -6.28 -4.84
CA PHE A 278 0.84 -6.66 -4.51
C PHE A 278 -0.20 -5.80 -5.24
N PHE A 279 0.06 -4.51 -5.47
CA PHE A 279 -0.81 -3.67 -6.31
C PHE A 279 -0.83 -4.14 -7.78
N SER A 280 0.25 -4.74 -8.28
CA SER A 280 0.24 -5.30 -9.65
C SER A 280 -0.74 -6.46 -9.81
N ALA A 281 -1.08 -7.17 -8.73
CA ALA A 281 -2.16 -8.16 -8.77
C ALA A 281 -3.53 -7.50 -8.99
N LEU A 282 -3.80 -6.36 -8.35
CA LEU A 282 -5.05 -5.61 -8.59
C LEU A 282 -5.15 -5.13 -10.05
N ALA A 283 -4.02 -4.76 -10.66
CA ALA A 283 -3.95 -4.37 -12.07
C ALA A 283 -4.14 -5.55 -13.04
N ASN A 284 -3.89 -6.77 -12.57
CA ASN A 284 -3.96 -8.02 -13.31
C ASN A 284 -5.15 -8.90 -12.86
N GLU A 285 -6.27 -8.28 -12.48
CA GLU A 285 -7.51 -8.98 -12.13
C GLU A 285 -7.31 -10.05 -11.02
N GLY A 286 -6.41 -9.75 -10.07
CA GLY A 286 -6.08 -10.61 -8.95
C GLY A 286 -4.86 -11.52 -9.15
N GLU A 287 -4.36 -11.68 -10.37
CA GLU A 287 -3.22 -12.55 -10.66
C GLU A 287 -1.90 -11.90 -10.25
N LEU A 288 -1.13 -12.56 -9.39
CA LEU A 288 0.21 -12.11 -8.99
C LEU A 288 1.28 -12.80 -9.83
N ARG A 289 2.13 -12.02 -10.50
CA ARG A 289 3.25 -12.53 -11.31
C ARG A 289 4.58 -12.24 -10.61
N ARG A 290 5.51 -13.20 -10.61
CA ARG A 290 6.83 -13.02 -9.98
C ARG A 290 7.58 -11.84 -10.60
N LEU A 291 8.21 -11.02 -9.75
CA LEU A 291 9.09 -9.94 -10.22
C LEU A 291 10.30 -10.47 -10.98
N ARG A 292 10.61 -9.79 -12.09
CA ARG A 292 11.76 -10.07 -12.95
C ARG A 292 12.63 -8.83 -13.05
N TYR A 293 13.93 -8.99 -12.86
CA TYR A 293 14.90 -7.89 -12.92
C TYR A 293 15.84 -8.01 -14.11
N THR A 294 16.02 -9.24 -14.61
CA THR A 294 16.97 -9.58 -15.65
C THR A 294 16.30 -10.38 -16.76
N ALA A 295 16.91 -10.40 -17.96
CA ALA A 295 16.39 -11.13 -19.11
C ALA A 295 16.34 -12.65 -18.88
N THR A 296 17.15 -13.19 -17.96
CA THR A 296 17.17 -14.61 -17.59
C THR A 296 16.09 -14.99 -16.59
N ASP A 297 15.51 -14.03 -15.86
CA ASP A 297 14.37 -14.27 -14.99
C ASP A 297 13.17 -14.64 -15.88
N ARG A 298 12.61 -15.85 -15.71
CA ARG A 298 11.44 -16.31 -16.48
C ARG A 298 10.14 -15.72 -15.91
N PRO A 299 9.14 -15.41 -16.75
CA PRO A 299 7.80 -15.05 -16.29
C PRO A 299 7.15 -16.26 -15.61
N VAL A 300 6.70 -16.07 -14.38
CA VAL A 300 6.04 -17.09 -13.56
C VAL A 300 4.81 -16.48 -12.92
N SER A 301 3.65 -17.07 -13.14
CA SER A 301 2.44 -16.76 -12.37
C SER A 301 2.53 -17.43 -11.00
N LEU A 302 2.22 -16.70 -9.94
CA LEU A 302 2.09 -17.22 -8.58
C LEU A 302 0.62 -17.55 -8.23
N GLY A 303 -0.28 -17.46 -9.22
CA GLY A 303 -1.71 -17.67 -9.04
C GLY A 303 -2.47 -16.41 -8.60
N GLN A 304 -3.70 -16.63 -8.16
CA GLN A 304 -4.63 -15.58 -7.76
C GLN A 304 -4.36 -15.14 -6.31
N LEU A 305 -3.94 -13.90 -6.12
CA LEU A 305 -3.87 -13.26 -4.80
C LEU A 305 -5.26 -12.82 -4.32
N PHE A 306 -6.10 -12.35 -5.25
CA PHE A 306 -7.51 -12.03 -5.01
C PHE A 306 -8.35 -12.58 -6.16
N SER A 307 -9.65 -12.82 -5.96
CA SER A 307 -10.55 -13.18 -7.04
C SER A 307 -10.69 -12.03 -8.05
N PRO A 308 -10.90 -12.33 -9.35
CA PRO A 308 -11.07 -11.29 -10.37
C PRO A 308 -12.18 -10.27 -10.04
N PRO A 309 -13.39 -10.66 -9.57
CA PRO A 309 -14.41 -9.69 -9.18
C PRO A 309 -13.97 -8.75 -8.06
N ALA A 310 -13.26 -9.26 -7.05
CA ALA A 310 -12.78 -8.45 -5.93
C ALA A 310 -11.67 -7.48 -6.35
N ALA A 311 -10.71 -7.96 -7.15
CA ALA A 311 -9.64 -7.13 -7.69
C ALA A 311 -10.18 -6.00 -8.59
N ASN A 312 -11.13 -6.33 -9.47
CA ASN A 312 -11.77 -5.36 -10.35
C ASN A 312 -12.59 -4.32 -9.58
N ALA A 313 -13.34 -4.72 -8.54
CA ALA A 313 -14.06 -3.80 -7.67
C ALA A 313 -13.10 -2.79 -7.00
N VAL A 314 -11.99 -3.26 -6.44
CA VAL A 314 -10.99 -2.39 -5.82
C VAL A 314 -10.33 -1.48 -6.86
N ALA A 315 -9.92 -2.02 -8.00
CA ALA A 315 -9.31 -1.25 -9.08
C ALA A 315 -10.23 -0.11 -9.56
N ASP A 316 -11.52 -0.40 -9.71
CA ASP A 316 -12.51 0.59 -10.09
C ASP A 316 -12.69 1.69 -9.04
N ILE A 317 -12.80 1.33 -7.76
CA ILE A 317 -12.91 2.31 -6.66
C ILE A 317 -11.65 3.19 -6.59
N LEU A 318 -10.45 2.61 -6.69
CA LEU A 318 -9.20 3.35 -6.64
C LEU A 318 -9.02 4.30 -7.83
N ALA A 319 -9.66 4.01 -8.95
CA ALA A 319 -9.62 4.86 -10.13
C ALA A 319 -10.62 6.03 -10.06
N ASP A 320 -11.51 6.05 -9.07
CA ASP A 320 -12.40 7.19 -8.77
C ASP A 320 -11.76 8.21 -7.82
N ALA A 321 -10.60 7.90 -7.24
CA ALA A 321 -9.87 8.83 -6.41
C ALA A 321 -9.52 10.11 -7.20
N PRO A 322 -9.81 11.31 -6.66
CA PRO A 322 -9.52 12.56 -7.34
C PRO A 322 -8.01 12.76 -7.43
N PRO A 323 -7.45 13.03 -8.62
CA PRO A 323 -6.01 13.11 -8.81
C PRO A 323 -5.39 14.28 -8.03
N PRO A 324 -4.07 14.26 -7.76
CA PRO A 324 -3.42 15.33 -7.01
C PRO A 324 -3.53 16.69 -7.71
N ILE A 325 -3.48 17.77 -6.93
CA ILE A 325 -3.57 19.16 -7.45
C ILE A 325 -2.53 19.38 -8.56
N GLY A 326 -2.92 20.12 -9.61
CA GLY A 326 -2.08 20.36 -10.78
C GLY A 326 -1.98 19.18 -11.75
N HIS A 327 -2.51 18.02 -11.37
CA HIS A 327 -2.58 16.84 -12.19
C HIS A 327 -4.06 16.58 -12.44
N ALA A 328 -4.65 17.25 -13.44
CA ALA A 328 -5.97 16.84 -13.93
C ALA A 328 -5.93 15.32 -14.20
N ARG A 329 -7.09 14.65 -14.09
CA ARG A 329 -7.18 13.20 -14.34
C ARG A 329 -6.40 12.96 -15.61
N LEU A 330 -5.50 11.97 -15.63
CA LEU A 330 -4.70 11.62 -16.82
C LEU A 330 -5.59 11.09 -17.97
N GLN A 331 -6.81 11.62 -18.14
CA GLN A 331 -7.44 11.86 -19.42
C GLN A 331 -6.38 12.52 -20.30
N ALA A 332 -5.62 11.66 -20.98
CA ALA A 332 -4.45 12.07 -21.70
C ALA A 332 -4.87 13.15 -22.71
N VAL A 333 -3.85 13.76 -23.28
CA VAL A 333 -3.84 14.44 -24.55
C VAL A 333 -4.62 13.70 -25.68
N ASN A 334 -5.08 12.45 -25.47
CA ASN A 334 -6.07 11.68 -26.27
C ASN A 334 -7.06 10.79 -25.44
N GLY A 335 -7.34 11.06 -24.15
CA GLY A 335 -8.44 10.42 -23.40
C GLY A 335 -8.27 8.98 -22.85
N SER A 336 -7.14 8.28 -23.04
CA SER A 336 -7.06 6.83 -22.81
C SER A 336 -6.48 6.31 -21.47
N ARG A 337 -5.89 7.15 -20.59
CA ARG A 337 -5.24 6.66 -19.35
C ARG A 337 -6.08 6.93 -18.09
N ARG A 338 -6.82 5.92 -17.63
CA ARG A 338 -7.39 5.91 -16.28
C ARG A 338 -6.34 5.34 -15.32
N VAL A 339 -5.98 6.06 -14.26
CA VAL A 339 -5.01 5.58 -13.23
C VAL A 339 -5.78 5.26 -11.96
N ALA A 340 -5.64 4.04 -11.46
CA ALA A 340 -6.09 3.63 -10.15
C ALA A 340 -4.94 3.84 -9.16
N TYR A 341 -5.17 4.50 -8.02
CA TYR A 341 -4.09 4.69 -7.06
C TYR A 341 -4.57 4.81 -5.62
N LYS A 342 -3.65 4.53 -4.69
CA LYS A 342 -3.85 4.70 -3.25
C LYS A 342 -2.66 5.40 -2.64
N THR A 343 -2.95 6.34 -1.75
CA THR A 343 -1.96 7.00 -0.89
C THR A 343 -1.88 6.32 0.47
N GLY A 344 -0.71 6.38 1.09
CA GLY A 344 -0.49 5.94 2.46
C GLY A 344 0.36 6.96 3.21
N THR A 345 0.05 7.15 4.48
CA THR A 345 0.88 7.92 5.42
C THR A 345 1.02 7.06 6.67
N SER A 346 2.25 6.80 7.12
CA SER A 346 2.51 6.05 8.34
C SER A 346 2.32 6.91 9.59
N TYR A 347 2.17 6.26 10.74
CA TYR A 347 2.01 6.94 12.02
C TYR A 347 3.20 7.86 12.34
N GLY A 348 2.91 9.06 12.81
CA GLY A 348 3.93 10.08 13.10
C GLY A 348 4.60 10.66 11.85
N PHE A 349 3.97 10.58 10.69
CA PHE A 349 4.42 11.21 9.43
C PHE A 349 5.84 10.80 9.02
N ARG A 350 6.18 9.52 9.17
CA ARG A 350 7.53 9.01 8.84
C ARG A 350 7.67 8.62 7.38
N ASP A 351 6.58 8.15 6.78
CA ASP A 351 6.53 7.65 5.41
C ASP A 351 5.32 8.22 4.68
N ALA A 352 5.54 8.66 3.44
CA ALA A 352 4.53 9.05 2.48
C ALA A 352 4.62 8.12 1.27
N TRP A 353 3.54 7.37 1.03
CA TRP A 353 3.41 6.41 -0.05
C TRP A 353 2.40 6.89 -1.09
N ALA A 354 2.69 6.60 -2.35
CA ALA A 354 1.69 6.53 -3.40
C ALA A 354 1.97 5.32 -4.28
N VAL A 355 0.99 4.44 -4.41
CA VAL A 355 1.07 3.27 -5.30
C VAL A 355 -0.13 3.31 -6.22
N GLY A 356 0.12 3.21 -7.51
CA GLY A 356 -0.93 3.23 -8.50
C GLY A 356 -0.60 2.41 -9.72
N PHE A 357 -1.60 2.14 -10.54
CA PHE A 357 -1.48 1.32 -11.72
C PHE A 357 -2.39 1.81 -12.83
N ASP A 358 -1.95 1.56 -14.05
CA ASP A 358 -2.81 1.48 -15.22
C ASP A 358 -2.85 0.04 -15.77
N ARG A 359 -3.37 -0.14 -16.98
CA ARG A 359 -3.48 -1.46 -17.64
C ARG A 359 -2.11 -2.12 -17.86
N THR A 360 -1.07 -1.30 -18.03
CA THR A 360 0.24 -1.73 -18.52
C THR A 360 1.30 -1.75 -17.43
N HIS A 361 1.22 -0.84 -16.45
CA HIS A 361 2.25 -0.67 -15.43
C HIS A 361 1.67 -0.39 -14.04
N THR A 362 2.41 -0.81 -13.02
CA THR A 362 2.20 -0.45 -11.62
C THR A 362 3.44 0.28 -11.12
N ILE A 363 3.23 1.42 -10.46
CA ILE A 363 4.28 2.29 -9.97
C ILE A 363 4.10 2.48 -8.47
N GLY A 364 5.20 2.40 -7.74
CA GLY A 364 5.29 2.81 -6.35
C GLY A 364 6.22 4.00 -6.20
N VAL A 365 5.83 4.93 -5.33
CA VAL A 365 6.64 6.05 -4.88
C VAL A 365 6.61 6.09 -3.36
N TRP A 366 7.79 6.25 -2.76
CA TRP A 366 7.98 6.50 -1.34
C TRP A 366 8.77 7.79 -1.15
N ILE A 367 8.36 8.58 -0.15
CA ILE A 367 9.08 9.74 0.36
C ILE A 367 9.16 9.63 1.87
N GLY A 368 10.34 9.84 2.42
CA GLY A 368 10.54 9.78 3.87
C GLY A 368 12.02 9.86 4.23
N ARG A 369 12.32 9.71 5.51
CA ARG A 369 13.72 9.72 5.98
C ARG A 369 14.24 8.29 6.12
N PRO A 370 15.43 7.96 5.60
CA PRO A 370 16.00 6.62 5.76
C PRO A 370 16.26 6.21 7.21
N ASP A 371 16.50 7.16 8.12
CA ASP A 371 16.59 6.91 9.57
C ASP A 371 15.23 6.64 10.25
N GLY A 372 14.12 6.82 9.53
CA GLY A 372 12.77 6.67 10.05
C GLY A 372 12.32 7.81 10.96
N ALA A 373 13.04 8.93 11.05
CA ALA A 373 12.57 10.07 11.82
C ALA A 373 11.32 10.71 11.17
N PRO A 374 10.45 11.35 11.97
CA PRO A 374 9.27 12.07 11.46
C PRO A 374 9.66 13.15 10.45
N HIS A 375 8.79 13.38 9.48
CA HIS A 375 8.90 14.48 8.55
C HIS A 375 7.54 15.12 8.32
N LEU A 376 7.28 16.20 9.06
CA LEU A 376 6.03 16.95 9.01
C LEU A 376 5.87 17.62 7.64
N GLY A 377 4.67 17.55 7.07
CA GLY A 377 4.36 18.16 5.77
C GLY A 377 4.37 17.18 4.59
N ALA A 378 5.00 16.01 4.71
CA ALA A 378 4.92 14.96 3.69
C ALA A 378 3.72 14.03 3.93
N TYR A 379 2.58 14.36 3.32
CA TYR A 379 1.44 13.45 3.24
C TYR A 379 1.53 12.67 1.92
N GLY A 380 1.13 11.40 1.90
CA GLY A 380 1.13 10.59 0.67
C GLY A 380 0.43 11.26 -0.52
N VAL A 381 -0.65 12.02 -0.25
CA VAL A 381 -1.43 12.74 -1.28
C VAL A 381 -0.78 14.01 -1.82
N THR A 382 -0.05 14.77 -0.99
CA THR A 382 0.59 16.03 -1.41
C THR A 382 2.04 15.84 -1.84
N ALA A 383 2.67 14.73 -1.44
CA ALA A 383 4.10 14.50 -1.65
C ALA A 383 4.36 13.39 -2.68
N ALA A 384 3.89 12.16 -2.43
CA ALA A 384 4.21 11.00 -3.26
C ALA A 384 3.31 10.89 -4.50
N ALA A 385 2.02 11.25 -4.39
CA ALA A 385 1.08 11.13 -5.50
C ALA A 385 1.41 12.04 -6.71
N PRO A 386 1.86 13.31 -6.56
CA PRO A 386 2.29 14.10 -7.71
C PRO A 386 3.40 13.42 -8.52
N ILE A 387 4.45 12.94 -7.85
CA ILE A 387 5.55 12.20 -8.48
C ILE A 387 5.02 10.96 -9.21
N LEU A 388 4.13 10.19 -8.60
CA LEU A 388 3.49 9.03 -9.23
C LEU A 388 2.82 9.40 -10.56
N PHE A 389 2.06 10.50 -10.57
CA PHE A 389 1.34 10.95 -11.77
C PHE A 389 2.29 11.53 -12.83
N GLU A 390 3.33 12.27 -12.45
CA GLU A 390 4.36 12.72 -13.39
C GLU A 390 5.07 11.52 -14.04
N ILE A 391 5.35 10.44 -13.31
CA ILE A 391 5.94 9.23 -13.89
C ILE A 391 4.99 8.62 -14.94
N PHE A 392 3.69 8.49 -14.64
CA PHE A 392 2.72 8.00 -15.63
C PHE A 392 2.67 8.88 -16.89
N GLN A 393 2.84 10.20 -16.77
CA GLN A 393 2.91 11.11 -17.93
C GLN A 393 4.14 10.85 -18.81
N GLN A 394 5.23 10.35 -18.24
CA GLN A 394 6.45 10.04 -18.98
C GLN A 394 6.39 8.74 -19.79
N MET A 395 5.37 7.91 -19.55
CA MET A 395 5.22 6.58 -20.13
C MET A 395 4.33 6.61 -21.38
N PRO A 396 4.46 5.65 -22.31
CA PRO A 396 3.52 5.48 -23.42
C PRO A 396 2.08 5.30 -22.90
N ALA A 397 1.10 5.88 -23.59
CA ALA A 397 -0.30 5.67 -23.27
C ALA A 397 -0.67 4.20 -23.46
N PRO A 398 -1.48 3.61 -22.55
CA PRO A 398 -1.94 2.24 -22.73
C PRO A 398 -2.86 2.17 -23.97
N PRO A 399 -2.83 1.06 -24.74
CA PRO A 399 -3.65 0.90 -25.94
C PRO A 399 -5.16 0.89 -25.62
N PHE A 400 -5.55 0.57 -24.39
CA PHE A 400 -6.92 0.66 -23.87
C PHE A 400 -6.89 1.10 -22.39
N GLY A 401 -7.92 1.82 -21.94
CA GLY A 401 -8.07 2.28 -20.55
C GLY A 401 -8.16 1.12 -19.54
N VAL A 402 -7.93 1.43 -18.26
CA VAL A 402 -7.99 0.45 -17.16
C VAL A 402 -9.37 -0.20 -17.07
N VAL A 403 -9.35 -1.55 -17.06
CA VAL A 403 -10.46 -2.50 -16.99
C VAL A 403 -11.38 -2.43 -18.22
N SER A 404 -11.39 -3.50 -19.03
CA SER A 404 -12.49 -3.73 -19.96
C SER A 404 -13.78 -3.74 -19.14
N SER A 405 -14.61 -2.73 -19.35
CA SER A 405 -15.89 -2.49 -18.66
C SER A 405 -16.91 -3.63 -18.80
N GLU A 406 -16.54 -4.73 -19.44
CA GLU A 406 -17.47 -5.82 -19.73
C GLU A 406 -17.65 -6.78 -18.54
N LEU A 407 -16.76 -6.77 -17.53
CA LEU A 407 -16.89 -7.62 -16.34
C LEU A 407 -16.43 -6.92 -15.05
N SER A 408 -16.87 -5.69 -14.84
CA SER A 408 -16.87 -5.08 -13.51
C SER A 408 -17.90 -5.83 -12.66
N SER A 409 -17.41 -6.76 -11.82
CA SER A 409 -18.15 -7.37 -10.70
C SER A 409 -19.62 -7.69 -10.97
N GLY A 410 -19.90 -8.84 -11.60
CA GLY A 410 -21.23 -9.48 -11.59
C GLY A 410 -22.42 -8.51 -11.62
N ALA A 411 -22.65 -7.87 -12.77
CA ALA A 411 -23.90 -7.21 -13.20
C ALA A 411 -25.01 -7.07 -12.13
N LEU A 412 -24.82 -6.19 -11.15
CA LEU A 412 -25.92 -5.54 -10.45
C LEU A 412 -25.84 -4.08 -10.85
N ARG A 413 -26.81 -3.63 -11.65
CA ARG A 413 -26.82 -2.33 -12.32
C ARG A 413 -27.16 -1.19 -11.35
N SER A 414 -27.56 -1.51 -10.12
CA SER A 414 -27.86 -0.52 -9.09
C SER A 414 -27.75 -1.06 -7.64
N PRO A 415 -27.53 -0.19 -6.64
CA PRO A 415 -27.59 -0.54 -5.20
C PRO A 415 -28.91 -1.18 -4.75
N ARG A 416 -30.00 -0.99 -5.52
CA ARG A 416 -31.33 -1.53 -5.21
C ARG A 416 -31.45 -3.03 -5.47
N GLU A 417 -30.58 -3.58 -6.30
CA GLU A 417 -30.55 -5.00 -6.67
C GLU A 417 -29.69 -5.83 -5.70
N LEU A 418 -29.02 -5.18 -4.72
CA LEU A 418 -28.24 -5.90 -3.72
C LEU A 418 -29.14 -6.75 -2.81
N PRO A 419 -28.75 -8.01 -2.52
CA PRO A 419 -29.37 -8.80 -1.47
C PRO A 419 -29.41 -8.01 -0.15
N ASN A 420 -30.45 -8.19 0.65
CA ASN A 420 -30.64 -7.41 1.90
C ASN A 420 -29.41 -7.44 2.82
N ARG A 421 -28.70 -8.58 2.91
CA ARG A 421 -27.47 -8.74 3.69
C ARG A 421 -26.30 -7.86 3.22
N LEU A 422 -26.30 -7.41 1.97
CA LEU A 422 -25.26 -6.57 1.36
C LEU A 422 -25.68 -5.10 1.25
N LYS A 423 -26.91 -4.74 1.62
CA LYS A 423 -27.34 -3.33 1.58
C LYS A 423 -26.65 -2.51 2.67
N ARG A 424 -26.38 -3.12 3.82
CA ARG A 424 -25.79 -2.45 4.97
C ARG A 424 -24.81 -3.36 5.70
N PHE A 425 -23.70 -2.78 6.16
CA PHE A 425 -22.69 -3.44 6.98
C PHE A 425 -22.39 -2.62 8.23
N GLY A 426 -22.23 -3.30 9.37
CA GLY A 426 -21.94 -2.66 10.65
C GLY A 426 -23.16 -2.17 11.42
N PRO A 427 -22.94 -1.51 12.57
CA PRO A 427 -23.99 -1.08 13.49
C PRO A 427 -24.97 -0.09 12.83
N PRO A 428 -26.24 -0.04 13.28
CA PRO A 428 -27.26 0.88 12.76
C PRO A 428 -26.80 2.35 12.84
N PRO A 429 -27.36 3.25 12.00
CA PRO A 429 -26.91 4.63 11.92
C PRO A 429 -27.09 5.36 13.26
N ALA A 430 -26.16 6.25 13.60
CA ALA A 430 -26.24 7.09 14.81
C ALA A 430 -27.49 7.99 14.88
N THR A 431 -28.14 8.28 13.75
CA THR A 431 -29.41 9.02 13.68
C THR A 431 -30.64 8.17 14.02
N ASP A 432 -30.46 6.85 14.15
CA ASP A 432 -31.49 5.97 14.67
C ASP A 432 -31.37 5.96 16.20
N THR A 433 -32.10 6.86 16.86
CA THR A 433 -32.38 6.79 18.31
C THR A 433 -33.23 5.57 18.69
N ARG A 434 -33.26 4.54 17.83
CA ARG A 434 -33.76 3.21 18.17
C ARG A 434 -32.78 2.60 19.14
N GLN A 435 -33.05 2.76 20.42
CA GLN A 435 -32.48 1.87 21.42
C GLN A 435 -32.79 0.44 20.95
N PRO A 436 -31.76 -0.39 20.72
CA PRO A 436 -31.96 -1.79 20.36
C PRO A 436 -32.81 -2.45 21.45
N LEU A 437 -33.71 -3.35 21.04
CA LEU A 437 -34.47 -4.15 21.98
C LEU A 437 -33.47 -4.94 22.84
N ASN A 438 -33.51 -4.71 24.15
CA ASN A 438 -32.65 -5.36 25.12
C ASN A 438 -33.46 -5.68 26.39
N ILE A 439 -33.31 -6.89 26.93
CA ILE A 439 -33.88 -7.30 28.21
C ILE A 439 -33.04 -6.66 29.32
N ALA A 440 -33.57 -5.59 29.89
CA ALA A 440 -32.92 -4.82 30.95
C ALA A 440 -32.89 -5.56 32.29
N PHE A 441 -33.88 -6.44 32.51
CA PHE A 441 -33.91 -7.34 33.65
C PHE A 441 -34.74 -8.58 33.29
N PRO A 442 -34.30 -9.79 33.66
CA PRO A 442 -33.03 -10.10 34.33
C PRO A 442 -31.80 -9.99 33.44
N LYS A 443 -30.59 -10.00 34.04
CA LYS A 443 -29.33 -9.99 33.28
C LYS A 443 -28.91 -11.42 32.96
N ASN A 444 -28.25 -11.61 31.81
CA ASN A 444 -27.75 -12.92 31.42
C ASN A 444 -26.79 -13.49 32.49
N GLY A 445 -27.02 -14.73 32.91
CA GLY A 445 -26.26 -15.44 33.94
C GLY A 445 -26.57 -15.03 35.39
N SER A 446 -27.54 -14.15 35.64
CA SER A 446 -27.88 -13.75 37.03
C SER A 446 -28.64 -14.86 37.77
N LEU A 447 -28.39 -14.98 39.08
CA LEU A 447 -29.26 -15.70 40.00
C LEU A 447 -30.42 -14.79 40.44
N ILE A 448 -31.66 -15.28 40.33
CA ILE A 448 -32.87 -14.57 40.77
C ILE A 448 -33.55 -15.37 41.87
N SER A 449 -33.76 -14.72 43.02
CA SER A 449 -34.65 -15.20 44.07
C SER A 449 -36.00 -14.50 43.95
N ALA A 450 -37.06 -15.24 43.60
CA ALA A 450 -38.40 -14.69 43.36
C ALA A 450 -39.44 -15.30 44.33
N PRO A 451 -40.40 -14.50 44.83
CA PRO A 451 -41.44 -14.98 45.73
C PRO A 451 -42.42 -15.92 45.00
N ARG A 452 -42.85 -16.99 45.67
CA ARG A 452 -43.91 -17.87 45.18
C ARG A 452 -45.29 -17.23 45.38
N ALA A 453 -46.14 -17.33 44.37
CA ALA A 453 -47.54 -16.93 44.44
C ALA A 453 -48.44 -18.18 44.61
N GLY A 454 -48.48 -18.74 45.82
CA GLY A 454 -49.21 -19.97 46.11
C GLY A 454 -48.68 -21.18 45.29
N ASP A 455 -49.56 -22.06 44.82
CA ASP A 455 -49.23 -23.23 44.00
C ASP A 455 -48.83 -22.91 42.53
N ARG A 456 -48.66 -21.63 42.16
CA ARG A 456 -48.54 -21.16 40.75
C ARG A 456 -47.17 -20.60 40.35
N GLY A 457 -46.09 -21.19 40.86
CA GLY A 457 -44.73 -20.86 40.44
C GLY A 457 -44.21 -19.51 40.96
N ALA A 458 -43.00 -19.16 40.52
CA ALA A 458 -42.32 -17.93 40.92
C ALA A 458 -42.72 -16.75 40.02
N LEU A 459 -42.92 -15.58 40.62
CA LEU A 459 -43.20 -14.33 39.90
C LEU A 459 -41.90 -13.62 39.53
N VAL A 460 -41.54 -13.63 38.26
CA VAL A 460 -40.33 -12.97 37.77
C VAL A 460 -40.70 -11.73 36.95
N PRO A 461 -40.35 -10.51 37.40
CA PRO A 461 -40.51 -9.33 36.58
C PRO A 461 -39.51 -9.37 35.43
N LEU A 462 -39.99 -9.08 34.22
CA LEU A 462 -39.19 -8.94 33.00
C LEU A 462 -39.31 -7.50 32.53
N ARG A 463 -38.17 -6.87 32.24
CA ARG A 463 -38.11 -5.48 31.78
C ARG A 463 -37.32 -5.41 30.49
N ILE A 464 -37.81 -4.61 29.55
CA ILE A 464 -37.11 -4.32 28.31
C ILE A 464 -36.81 -2.83 28.18
N SER A 465 -35.69 -2.54 27.53
CA SER A 465 -35.29 -1.24 27.03
C SER A 465 -35.23 -1.29 25.51
N GLY A 466 -35.70 -0.25 24.82
CA GLY A 466 -35.69 -0.19 23.36
C GLY A 466 -36.77 -1.03 22.65
N GLY A 467 -36.61 -1.21 21.34
CA GLY A 467 -37.55 -1.91 20.45
C GLY A 467 -38.90 -1.22 20.23
N ARG A 468 -39.71 -1.73 19.30
CA ARG A 468 -41.06 -1.20 18.99
C ARG A 468 -42.21 -2.10 19.46
N PRO A 469 -43.18 -1.60 20.25
CA PRO A 469 -44.35 -2.39 20.62
C PRO A 469 -45.25 -2.67 19.39
N PRO A 470 -46.04 -3.76 19.40
CA PRO A 470 -46.18 -4.70 20.50
C PRO A 470 -45.01 -5.69 20.63
N TYR A 471 -44.73 -6.08 21.86
CA TYR A 471 -43.73 -7.06 22.25
C TYR A 471 -44.38 -8.42 22.47
N ARG A 472 -43.67 -9.49 22.11
CA ARG A 472 -44.05 -10.88 22.32
C ARG A 472 -42.94 -11.59 23.06
N TRP A 473 -43.27 -12.18 24.19
CA TRP A 473 -42.32 -12.93 25.00
C TRP A 473 -42.43 -14.42 24.68
N HIS A 474 -41.29 -15.09 24.61
CA HIS A 474 -41.18 -16.53 24.61
C HIS A 474 -40.53 -16.95 25.92
N ILE A 475 -41.32 -17.51 26.82
CA ILE A 475 -40.91 -17.94 28.15
C ILE A 475 -41.05 -19.46 28.18
N LEU A 476 -39.94 -20.19 28.36
CA LEU A 476 -39.93 -21.66 28.35
C LEU A 476 -40.60 -22.28 27.10
N GLY A 477 -40.47 -21.62 25.95
CA GLY A 477 -41.04 -22.08 24.67
C GLY A 477 -42.50 -21.71 24.43
N VAL A 478 -43.18 -21.06 25.37
CA VAL A 478 -44.56 -20.57 25.21
C VAL A 478 -44.55 -19.09 24.84
N GLU A 479 -45.27 -18.72 23.77
CA GLU A 479 -45.40 -17.34 23.29
C GLU A 479 -46.57 -16.62 23.99
N THR A 480 -46.34 -15.40 24.46
CA THR A 480 -47.38 -14.55 25.05
C THR A 480 -48.18 -13.79 23.99
N LEU A 481 -49.36 -13.31 24.36
CA LEU A 481 -50.09 -12.36 23.51
C LEU A 481 -49.27 -11.07 23.31
N PRO A 482 -49.42 -10.38 22.16
CA PRO A 482 -48.73 -9.13 21.89
C PRO A 482 -49.15 -8.04 22.88
N GLU A 483 -48.18 -7.44 23.56
CA GLU A 483 -48.42 -6.40 24.56
C GLU A 483 -47.63 -5.12 24.25
N ARG A 484 -48.15 -3.95 24.65
CA ARG A 484 -47.44 -2.67 24.45
C ARG A 484 -46.59 -2.23 25.65
N ARG A 485 -46.67 -2.97 26.76
CA ARG A 485 -45.95 -2.64 28.01
C ARG A 485 -44.49 -3.07 27.89
N ARG A 486 -43.59 -2.31 28.51
CA ARG A 486 -42.15 -2.64 28.59
C ARG A 486 -41.78 -3.48 29.81
N GLU A 487 -42.79 -3.83 30.60
CA GLU A 487 -42.68 -4.65 31.78
C GLU A 487 -43.73 -5.76 31.70
N HIS A 488 -43.29 -6.98 31.98
CA HIS A 488 -44.11 -8.17 32.00
C HIS A 488 -43.81 -8.95 33.27
N VAL A 489 -44.81 -9.52 33.94
CA VAL A 489 -44.57 -10.41 35.08
C VAL A 489 -44.83 -11.82 34.62
N ALA A 490 -43.76 -12.61 34.51
CA ALA A 490 -43.83 -14.00 34.10
C ALA A 490 -44.13 -14.90 35.30
N HIS A 491 -45.08 -15.82 35.12
CA HIS A 491 -45.30 -16.95 36.00
C HIS A 491 -44.44 -18.11 35.49
N ILE A 492 -43.48 -18.55 36.30
CA ILE A 492 -42.52 -19.60 35.90
C ILE A 492 -42.64 -20.78 36.86
N ASP A 493 -43.15 -21.89 36.33
CA ASP A 493 -43.27 -23.17 37.02
C ASP A 493 -42.00 -24.00 36.78
N GLY A 494 -40.96 -23.76 37.58
CA GLY A 494 -39.71 -24.52 37.51
C GLY A 494 -38.53 -23.89 38.27
N ASN A 495 -37.51 -24.69 38.56
CA ASN A 495 -36.26 -24.27 39.21
C ASN A 495 -35.09 -24.56 38.26
N GLY A 496 -34.08 -23.69 38.24
CA GLY A 496 -32.87 -23.91 37.43
C GLY A 496 -32.67 -22.87 36.33
N VAL A 497 -32.06 -23.26 35.21
CA VAL A 497 -31.77 -22.35 34.09
C VAL A 497 -33.04 -22.05 33.29
N ILE A 498 -33.39 -20.78 33.18
CA ILE A 498 -34.55 -20.28 32.45
C ILE A 498 -34.09 -19.47 31.24
N ASP A 499 -34.59 -19.84 30.07
CA ASP A 499 -34.39 -19.12 28.81
C ASP A 499 -35.60 -18.24 28.50
N ILE A 500 -35.34 -16.96 28.24
CA ILE A 500 -36.37 -15.99 27.82
C ILE A 500 -35.90 -15.29 26.56
N LYS A 501 -36.83 -15.15 25.61
CA LYS A 501 -36.65 -14.36 24.39
C LYS A 501 -37.79 -13.35 24.25
N VAL A 502 -37.48 -12.15 23.78
CA VAL A 502 -38.48 -11.13 23.41
C VAL A 502 -38.36 -10.78 21.94
N VAL A 503 -39.49 -10.52 21.29
CA VAL A 503 -39.60 -10.10 19.89
C VAL A 503 -40.44 -8.83 19.81
N ASP A 504 -39.99 -7.82 19.07
CA ASP A 504 -40.74 -6.58 18.85
C ASP A 504 -41.57 -6.61 17.55
N ALA A 505 -42.29 -5.53 17.27
CA ALA A 505 -43.16 -5.41 16.10
C ALA A 505 -42.42 -5.44 14.74
N GLU A 506 -41.13 -5.11 14.75
CA GLU A 506 -40.26 -5.10 13.56
C GLU A 506 -39.50 -6.43 13.40
N GLY A 507 -39.69 -7.37 14.33
CA GLY A 507 -39.03 -8.67 14.32
C GLY A 507 -37.63 -8.66 14.94
N ASN A 508 -37.21 -7.58 15.61
CA ASN A 508 -35.98 -7.56 16.38
C ASN A 508 -36.15 -8.45 17.61
N THR A 509 -35.08 -9.15 18.01
CA THR A 509 -35.14 -10.10 19.12
C THR A 509 -33.97 -9.96 20.07
N ASP A 510 -34.24 -10.17 21.36
CA ASP A 510 -33.20 -10.35 22.38
C ASP A 510 -33.46 -11.61 23.21
N LYS A 511 -32.41 -12.25 23.72
CA LYS A 511 -32.48 -13.51 24.48
C LYS A 511 -31.53 -13.47 25.68
N ILE A 512 -32.01 -13.95 26.82
CA ILE A 512 -31.21 -14.18 28.02
C ILE A 512 -31.43 -15.58 28.58
N SER A 513 -30.45 -16.04 29.35
CA SER A 513 -30.53 -17.22 30.21
C SER A 513 -30.16 -16.81 31.63
N PHE A 514 -30.95 -17.20 32.64
CA PHE A 514 -30.67 -16.88 34.04
C PHE A 514 -31.02 -18.06 34.94
N TRP A 515 -30.53 -18.06 36.19
CA TRP A 515 -30.80 -19.13 37.14
C TRP A 515 -31.88 -18.70 38.14
N LEU A 516 -32.94 -19.48 38.30
CA LEU A 516 -34.08 -19.19 39.15
C LEU A 516 -34.08 -20.10 40.39
N GLU A 517 -34.00 -19.49 41.57
CA GLU A 517 -34.24 -20.12 42.87
C GLU A 517 -35.53 -19.55 43.48
N PRO A 518 -36.61 -20.33 43.63
CA PRO A 518 -37.79 -19.87 44.36
C PRO A 518 -37.44 -19.66 45.83
N ASN A 519 -37.92 -18.57 46.43
CA ASN A 519 -37.76 -18.32 47.86
C ASN A 519 -39.12 -18.46 48.55
N ASP A 520 -39.23 -19.39 49.50
CA ASP A 520 -40.40 -19.57 50.36
C ASP A 520 -40.29 -18.60 51.54
N HIS A 521 -40.78 -17.37 51.37
CA HIS A 521 -41.02 -16.45 52.48
C HIS A 521 -42.49 -16.47 52.88
#